data_AF-A0A410FSU6-F1
#
_entry.id   AF-A0A410FSU6-F1
#
_cell.length_a   1.000
_cell.length_b   1.000
_cell.length_c   1.000
_cell.angle_alpha   90.00
_cell.angle_beta   90.00
_cell.angle_gamma   90.00
#
_symmetry.space_group_name_H-M   'P 1'
#
loop_
_entity.id
_entity.type
_entity.pdbx_description
1 polymer ?
#
loop_
_entity_poly.entity_id
_entity_poly.type
_entity_poly.pdbx_seq_one_letter_code
_entity_poly.pdbx_strand_id
1 'polypeptide(L)'
;MELHEWLTVYQAASVTAASKERAYWSLVGTCLIASAILLVVGSVMGMCALDGTYSGYTDPGLSALTSGLAVLGALISAYWLAMGHRMSREVAHWHGLLRQLEGEFAGAEFHRSALRLLKGQPVRTPMITPHFEDWYPGAMRLSWLPRALAGLAAVLLPAALLAAWIALAILPWAVPLP
;
A
#
# COMPACT_ATOMS: atom_id res chain seq x y z
N MET A 1 -8.32 -33.36 12.00
CA MET A 1 -8.56 -32.00 12.50
C MET A 1 -10.04 -31.73 12.50
N GLU A 2 -10.56 -31.28 13.63
CA GLU A 2 -11.98 -30.96 13.76
C GLU A 2 -12.28 -29.61 13.09
N LEU A 3 -13.49 -29.43 12.55
CA LEU A 3 -13.93 -28.21 11.85
C LEU A 3 -13.62 -26.94 12.64
N HIS A 4 -13.67 -27.04 13.97
CA HIS A 4 -13.38 -25.94 14.89
C HIS A 4 -11.92 -25.48 14.83
N GLU A 5 -10.94 -26.38 14.74
CA GLU A 5 -9.51 -26.05 14.63
C GLU A 5 -9.20 -25.32 13.31
N TRP A 6 -9.87 -25.73 12.23
CA TRP A 6 -9.73 -25.05 10.95
C TRP A 6 -10.32 -23.64 11.00
N LEU A 7 -11.48 -23.47 11.65
CA LEU A 7 -12.15 -22.17 11.79
C LEU A 7 -11.32 -21.19 12.63
N THR A 8 -10.67 -21.66 13.69
CA THR A 8 -9.77 -20.83 14.50
C THR A 8 -8.52 -20.41 13.72
N VAL A 9 -7.95 -21.31 12.89
CA VAL A 9 -6.83 -20.97 12.01
C VAL A 9 -7.23 -19.94 10.96
N TYR A 10 -8.41 -20.07 10.34
CA TYR A 10 -8.92 -19.09 9.39
C TYR A 10 -9.16 -17.72 10.03
N GLN A 11 -9.75 -17.70 11.22
CA GLN A 11 -9.98 -16.46 11.96
C GLN A 11 -8.66 -15.79 12.37
N ALA A 12 -7.67 -16.57 12.79
CA ALA A 12 -6.34 -16.05 13.08
C ALA A 12 -5.67 -15.48 11.82
N ALA A 13 -5.71 -16.20 10.70
CA ALA A 13 -5.11 -15.78 9.42
C ALA A 13 -5.77 -14.53 8.82
N SER A 14 -7.09 -14.38 8.99
CA SER A 14 -7.82 -13.20 8.51
C SER A 14 -7.51 -11.96 9.35
N VAL A 15 -7.40 -12.09 10.67
CA VAL A 15 -6.99 -10.99 11.57
C VAL A 15 -5.55 -10.55 11.27
N THR A 16 -4.63 -11.49 11.08
CA THR A 16 -3.23 -11.16 10.75
C THR A 16 -3.12 -10.49 9.38
N ALA A 17 -3.81 -11.00 8.36
CA ALA A 17 -3.85 -10.38 7.02
C ALA A 17 -4.38 -8.95 7.07
N ALA A 18 -5.49 -8.71 7.78
CA ALA A 18 -6.06 -7.38 7.95
C ALA A 18 -5.09 -6.44 8.70
N SER A 19 -4.38 -6.94 9.73
CA SER A 19 -3.39 -6.13 10.45
C SER A 19 -2.21 -5.71 9.55
N LYS A 20 -1.75 -6.63 8.67
CA LYS A 20 -0.65 -6.38 7.73
C LYS A 20 -1.05 -5.39 6.65
N GLU A 21 -2.27 -5.48 6.15
CA GLU A 21 -2.83 -4.51 5.21
C GLU A 21 -2.95 -3.12 5.84
N ARG A 22 -3.46 -3.01 7.08
CA ARG A 22 -3.49 -1.72 7.80
C ARG A 22 -2.10 -1.13 8.00
N ALA A 23 -1.11 -1.96 8.34
CA ALA A 23 0.27 -1.49 8.51
C ALA A 23 0.86 -0.97 7.19
N TYR A 24 0.58 -1.65 6.07
CA TYR A 24 0.99 -1.20 4.74
C TYR A 24 0.38 0.16 4.38
N TRP A 25 -0.93 0.32 4.53
CA TRP A 25 -1.61 1.59 4.24
C TRP A 25 -1.21 2.72 5.19
N SER A 26 -0.93 2.41 6.45
CA SER A 26 -0.38 3.36 7.42
C SER A 26 1.00 3.87 7.01
N LEU A 27 1.88 2.98 6.53
CA LEU A 27 3.18 3.36 6.00
C LEU A 27 3.05 4.28 4.77
N VAL A 28 2.15 3.93 3.84
CA VAL A 28 1.84 4.75 2.66
C VAL A 28 1.36 6.14 3.09
N GLY A 29 0.38 6.22 4.00
CA GLY A 29 -0.18 7.48 4.47
C GLY A 29 0.85 8.36 5.18
N THR A 30 1.63 7.78 6.10
CA THR A 30 2.65 8.52 6.87
C THR A 30 3.79 9.03 5.98
N CYS A 31 4.28 8.21 5.05
CA CYS A 31 5.33 8.63 4.11
C CYS A 31 4.82 9.72 3.15
N LEU A 32 3.56 9.62 2.70
CA LEU A 32 2.94 10.65 1.85
C LEU A 32 2.83 11.98 2.58
N ILE A 33 2.33 11.97 3.82
CA ILE A 33 2.20 13.19 4.65
C ILE A 33 3.57 13.80 4.91
N ALA A 34 4.55 13.00 5.33
CA ALA A 34 5.91 13.48 5.57
C ALA A 34 6.53 14.09 4.31
N SER A 35 6.38 13.41 3.16
CA SER A 35 6.88 13.91 1.88
C SER A 35 6.18 15.20 1.47
N ALA A 36 4.87 15.31 1.65
CA ALA A 36 4.12 16.53 1.31
C ALA A 36 4.55 17.72 2.16
N ILE A 37 4.68 17.55 3.48
CA ILE A 37 5.15 18.61 4.39
C ILE A 37 6.55 19.07 3.98
N LEU A 38 7.47 18.12 3.76
CA LEU A 38 8.82 18.45 3.33
C LEU A 38 8.79 19.20 2.00
N LEU A 39 7.99 18.77 1.02
CA LEU A 39 7.97 19.35 -0.32
C LEU A 39 7.46 20.80 -0.29
N VAL A 40 6.47 21.10 0.56
CA VAL A 40 6.03 22.47 0.81
C VAL A 40 7.17 23.32 1.37
N VAL A 41 7.86 22.85 2.42
CA VAL A 41 8.97 23.61 3.02
C VAL A 41 10.14 23.76 2.02
N GLY A 42 10.52 22.67 1.36
CA GLY A 42 11.62 22.63 0.41
C GLY A 42 11.38 23.47 -0.84
N SER A 43 10.15 23.52 -1.35
CA SER A 43 9.81 24.37 -2.50
C SER A 43 9.85 25.86 -2.15
N VAL A 44 9.33 26.26 -0.98
CA VAL A 44 9.42 27.65 -0.50
C VAL A 44 10.88 28.06 -0.36
N MET A 45 11.68 27.25 0.33
CA MET A 45 13.10 27.55 0.51
C MET A 45 13.88 27.53 -0.81
N GLY A 46 13.57 26.61 -1.72
CA GLY A 46 14.17 26.53 -3.04
C GLY A 46 13.86 27.76 -3.91
N MET A 47 12.62 28.27 -3.86
CA MET A 47 12.26 29.53 -4.52
C MET A 47 13.03 30.72 -3.94
N CYS A 48 13.18 30.81 -2.62
CA CYS A 48 13.99 31.86 -1.99
C CYS A 48 15.48 31.75 -2.36
N ALA A 49 16.02 30.53 -2.46
CA ALA A 49 17.41 30.29 -2.89
C ALA A 49 17.64 30.75 -4.33
N LEU A 50 16.67 30.48 -5.21
CA LEU A 50 16.69 30.87 -6.61
C LEU A 50 16.59 32.38 -6.78
N ASP A 51 15.67 33.03 -6.07
CA ASP A 51 15.52 34.49 -6.13
C ASP A 51 16.79 35.22 -5.65
N GLY A 52 17.44 34.69 -4.60
CA GLY A 52 18.76 35.16 -4.15
C GLY A 52 19.85 35.02 -5.23
N THR A 53 19.93 33.86 -5.88
CA THR A 53 20.90 33.64 -6.97
C THR A 53 20.66 34.59 -8.15
N TYR A 54 19.40 34.80 -8.57
CA TYR A 54 19.07 35.74 -9.65
C TYR A 54 19.35 37.20 -9.30
N SER A 55 19.19 37.59 -8.04
CA SER A 55 19.50 38.96 -7.55
C SER A 55 20.99 39.19 -7.29
N GLY A 56 21.86 38.20 -7.56
CA GLY A 56 23.31 38.27 -7.32
C GLY A 56 23.72 38.11 -5.87
N TYR A 57 22.78 37.73 -4.98
CA TYR A 57 23.02 37.47 -3.57
C TYR A 57 22.81 35.98 -3.25
N THR A 58 23.88 35.20 -3.33
CA THR A 58 23.85 33.81 -2.87
C THR A 58 24.07 33.71 -1.37
N ASP A 59 23.05 33.26 -0.65
CA ASP A 59 23.21 32.81 0.74
C ASP A 59 23.58 31.30 0.75
N PRO A 60 24.85 30.95 1.02
CA PRO A 60 25.29 29.56 1.07
C PRO A 60 24.61 28.77 2.19
N GLY A 61 24.16 29.42 3.27
CA GLY A 61 23.43 28.77 4.36
C GLY A 61 22.07 28.27 3.92
N LEU A 62 21.35 29.07 3.13
CA LEU A 62 20.04 28.71 2.60
C LEU A 62 20.13 27.60 1.52
N SER A 63 21.19 27.61 0.72
CA SER A 63 21.49 26.56 -0.27
C SER A 63 21.90 25.23 0.39
N ALA A 64 22.66 25.29 1.48
CA ALA A 64 22.98 24.10 2.28
C ALA A 64 21.74 23.54 2.98
N LEU A 65 20.84 24.39 3.50
CA LEU A 65 19.64 23.95 4.19
C LEU A 65 18.62 23.32 3.23
N THR A 66 18.41 23.91 2.04
CA THR A 66 17.55 23.36 0.99
C THR A 66 18.04 21.98 0.51
N SER A 67 19.33 21.85 0.23
CA SER A 67 19.92 20.56 -0.16
C SER A 67 19.86 19.52 0.96
N GLY A 68 20.10 19.91 2.22
CA GLY A 68 19.91 19.04 3.39
C GLY A 68 18.47 18.53 3.54
N LEU A 69 17.49 19.41 3.35
CA LEU A 69 16.07 19.04 3.37
C LEU A 69 15.71 18.10 2.20
N ALA A 70 16.28 18.35 1.03
CA ALA A 70 16.10 17.52 -0.15
C ALA A 70 16.66 16.10 0.04
N VAL A 71 17.82 15.97 0.70
CA VAL A 71 18.40 14.68 1.07
C VAL A 71 17.49 13.92 2.04
N LEU A 72 16.90 14.60 3.03
CA LEU A 72 15.91 13.97 3.93
C LEU A 72 14.68 13.47 3.17
N GLY A 73 14.16 14.27 2.23
CA GLY A 73 13.06 13.87 1.37
C GLY A 73 13.39 12.66 0.48
N ALA A 74 14.61 12.62 -0.07
CA ALA A 74 15.10 11.48 -0.84
C ALA A 74 15.23 10.22 0.02
N LEU A 75 15.76 10.33 1.24
CA LEU A 75 15.86 9.21 2.19
C LEU A 75 14.49 8.64 2.57
N ILE A 76 13.50 9.50 2.81
CA ILE A 76 12.11 9.07 3.09
C ILE A 76 11.52 8.35 1.88
N SER A 77 11.74 8.86 0.67
CA SER A 77 11.26 8.24 -0.57
C SER A 77 11.92 6.88 -0.82
N ALA A 78 13.22 6.76 -0.55
CA ALA A 78 13.95 5.49 -0.63
C ALA A 78 13.48 4.48 0.43
N TYR A 79 13.25 4.94 1.66
CA TYR A 79 12.67 4.12 2.73
C TYR A 79 11.28 3.61 2.36
N TRP A 80 10.44 4.48 1.80
CA TRP A 80 9.10 4.12 1.33
C TRP A 80 9.18 3.05 0.24
N LEU A 81 10.05 3.19 -0.76
CA LEU A 81 10.24 2.17 -1.81
C LEU A 81 10.68 0.82 -1.23
N ALA A 82 11.70 0.82 -0.38
CA ALA A 82 12.26 -0.41 0.19
C ALA A 82 11.23 -1.13 1.08
N MET A 83 10.59 -0.39 1.97
CA MET A 83 9.64 -0.96 2.93
C MET A 83 8.29 -1.30 2.28
N GLY A 84 7.85 -0.50 1.31
CA GLY A 84 6.65 -0.73 0.50
C GLY A 84 6.76 -2.03 -0.30
N HIS A 85 7.92 -2.32 -0.88
CA HIS A 85 8.15 -3.58 -1.61
C HIS A 85 8.12 -4.82 -0.70
N ARG A 86 8.72 -4.72 0.49
CA ARG A 86 8.68 -5.81 1.46
C ARG A 86 7.26 -6.07 1.96
N MET A 87 6.57 -5.02 2.39
CA MET A 87 5.23 -5.13 2.97
C MET A 87 4.18 -5.57 1.93
N SER A 88 4.30 -5.17 0.67
CA SER A 88 3.39 -5.63 -0.39
C SER A 88 3.52 -7.13 -0.64
N ARG A 89 4.73 -7.69 -0.58
CA ARG A 89 4.96 -9.14 -0.64
C ARG A 89 4.38 -9.87 0.55
N GLU A 90 4.55 -9.34 1.76
CA GLU A 90 3.95 -9.91 2.97
C GLU A 90 2.41 -9.94 2.85
N VAL A 91 1.79 -8.84 2.42
CA VAL A 91 0.33 -8.76 2.21
C VAL A 91 -0.14 -9.75 1.13
N ALA A 92 0.56 -9.84 0.00
CA ALA A 92 0.22 -10.78 -1.07
C ALA A 92 0.33 -12.24 -0.62
N HIS A 93 1.33 -12.56 0.21
CA HIS A 93 1.50 -13.90 0.77
C HIS A 93 0.32 -14.28 1.68
N TRP A 94 -0.07 -13.39 2.59
CA TRP A 94 -1.22 -13.63 3.48
C TRP A 94 -2.55 -13.74 2.72
N HIS A 95 -2.75 -12.93 1.68
CA HIS A 95 -3.91 -13.06 0.80
C HIS A 95 -3.90 -14.38 0.00
N GLY A 96 -2.71 -14.85 -0.42
CA GLY A 96 -2.55 -16.14 -1.06
C GLY A 96 -2.92 -17.30 -0.14
N LEU A 97 -2.43 -17.27 1.10
CA LEU A 97 -2.76 -18.25 2.14
C LEU A 97 -4.26 -18.27 2.43
N LEU A 98 -4.90 -17.09 2.58
CA LEU A 98 -6.35 -17.01 2.78
C LEU A 98 -7.14 -17.64 1.63
N ARG A 99 -6.75 -17.37 0.38
CA ARG A 99 -7.41 -17.99 -0.79
C ARG A 99 -7.22 -19.51 -0.85
N GLN A 100 -6.05 -20.01 -0.47
CA GLN A 100 -5.80 -21.46 -0.41
C GLN A 100 -6.66 -22.12 0.66
N LEU A 101 -6.71 -21.52 1.86
CA LEU A 101 -7.59 -21.98 2.93
C LEU A 101 -9.05 -21.96 2.49
N GLU A 102 -9.55 -20.85 1.94
CA GLU A 102 -10.91 -20.75 1.39
C GLU A 102 -11.20 -21.83 0.33
N GLY A 103 -10.22 -22.13 -0.53
CA GLY A 103 -10.33 -23.18 -1.54
C GLY A 103 -10.42 -24.60 -0.94
N GLU A 104 -9.61 -24.88 0.08
CA GLU A 104 -9.64 -26.16 0.81
C GLU A 104 -10.94 -26.32 1.62
N PHE A 105 -11.42 -25.26 2.26
CA PHE A 105 -12.71 -25.24 2.96
C PHE A 105 -13.87 -25.47 1.99
N ALA A 106 -13.94 -24.71 0.89
CA ALA A 106 -14.99 -24.88 -0.10
C ALA A 106 -14.97 -26.32 -0.66
N GLY A 107 -13.79 -26.84 -1.02
CA GLY A 107 -13.63 -28.21 -1.50
C GLY A 107 -14.07 -29.28 -0.49
N ALA A 108 -13.71 -29.11 0.79
CA ALA A 108 -14.09 -30.02 1.86
C ALA A 108 -15.60 -29.96 2.15
N GLU A 109 -16.22 -28.79 2.10
CA GLU A 109 -17.67 -28.64 2.23
C GLU A 109 -18.43 -29.24 1.04
N PHE A 110 -17.90 -29.12 -0.19
CA PHE A 110 -18.46 -29.79 -1.37
C PHE A 110 -18.39 -31.32 -1.26
N HIS A 111 -17.30 -31.88 -0.75
CA HIS A 111 -17.19 -33.33 -0.55
C HIS A 111 -18.12 -33.84 0.56
N ARG A 112 -18.25 -33.08 1.66
CA ARG A 112 -19.12 -33.44 2.78
C ARG A 112 -20.60 -33.32 2.43
N SER A 113 -20.96 -32.32 1.62
CA SER A 113 -22.31 -32.17 1.07
C SER A 113 -22.62 -33.25 0.04
N ALA A 114 -21.72 -33.58 -0.88
CA ALA A 114 -21.88 -34.69 -1.83
C ALA A 114 -22.07 -36.04 -1.12
N LEU A 115 -21.32 -36.30 -0.05
CA LEU A 115 -21.42 -37.53 0.73
C LEU A 115 -22.72 -37.62 1.55
N ARG A 116 -23.26 -36.48 2.00
CA ARG A 116 -24.60 -36.40 2.61
C ARG A 116 -25.71 -36.62 1.58
N LEU A 117 -25.53 -36.10 0.37
CA LEU A 117 -26.45 -36.28 -0.75
C LEU A 117 -26.51 -37.75 -1.19
N LEU A 118 -25.36 -38.42 -1.27
CA LEU A 118 -25.25 -39.88 -1.50
C LEU A 118 -25.90 -40.71 -0.38
N LYS A 119 -25.98 -40.17 0.84
CA LYS A 119 -26.65 -40.80 1.99
C LYS A 119 -28.12 -40.40 2.14
N GLY A 120 -28.69 -39.67 1.17
CA GLY A 120 -30.08 -39.22 1.21
C GLY A 120 -30.40 -38.20 2.31
N GLN A 121 -29.38 -37.56 2.89
CA GLN A 121 -29.57 -36.54 3.92
C GLN A 121 -29.83 -35.17 3.27
N PRO A 122 -30.65 -34.31 3.90
CA PRO A 122 -30.87 -32.96 3.39
C PRO A 122 -29.57 -32.15 3.41
N VAL A 123 -29.25 -31.53 2.27
CA VAL A 123 -28.06 -30.70 2.06
C VAL A 123 -28.51 -29.28 1.75
N ARG A 124 -27.94 -28.29 2.46
CA ARG A 124 -28.05 -26.88 2.08
C ARG A 124 -27.03 -26.61 0.98
N THR A 125 -27.48 -26.44 -0.26
CA THR A 125 -26.63 -25.99 -1.35
C THR A 125 -26.47 -24.47 -1.25
N PRO A 126 -25.25 -23.92 -1.42
CA PRO A 126 -25.09 -22.48 -1.56
C PRO A 126 -25.64 -22.09 -2.93
N MET A 127 -26.90 -21.67 -2.98
CA MET A 127 -27.50 -21.05 -4.15
C MET A 127 -27.61 -19.55 -3.90
N ILE A 128 -27.06 -18.77 -4.81
CA ILE A 128 -27.35 -17.33 -4.89
C ILE A 128 -28.78 -17.24 -5.41
N THR A 129 -29.74 -17.16 -4.50
CA THR A 129 -31.12 -16.80 -4.80
C THR A 129 -31.52 -15.65 -3.89
N PRO A 130 -32.12 -14.58 -4.44
CA PRO A 130 -32.56 -13.44 -3.65
C PRO A 130 -33.80 -13.85 -2.88
N HIS A 131 -33.66 -14.31 -1.65
CA HIS A 131 -34.79 -14.53 -0.76
C HIS A 131 -34.38 -14.41 0.70
N PHE A 132 -35.25 -13.74 1.47
CA PHE A 132 -35.25 -13.59 2.93
C PHE A 132 -34.31 -12.53 3.53
N GLU A 133 -34.64 -11.25 3.34
CA GLU A 133 -34.35 -10.07 4.21
C GLU A 133 -32.97 -9.88 4.87
N ASP A 134 -31.99 -10.74 4.60
CA ASP A 134 -30.69 -10.72 5.24
C ASP A 134 -29.62 -10.23 4.27
N TRP A 135 -28.92 -9.18 4.71
CA TRP A 135 -27.77 -8.63 4.03
C TRP A 135 -26.61 -9.62 4.13
N TYR A 136 -26.46 -10.49 3.14
CA TYR A 136 -25.18 -11.13 2.91
C TYR A 136 -24.20 -10.08 2.39
N PRO A 137 -23.04 -9.89 3.04
CA PRO A 137 -22.05 -8.92 2.58
C PRO A 137 -21.55 -9.39 1.22
N GLY A 138 -22.11 -8.81 0.16
CA GLY A 138 -21.60 -8.96 -1.18
C GLY A 138 -20.17 -8.44 -1.17
N ALA A 139 -19.19 -9.34 -1.27
CA ALA A 139 -17.81 -8.94 -1.46
C ALA A 139 -17.77 -8.10 -2.74
N MET A 140 -17.68 -6.78 -2.60
CA MET A 140 -17.56 -5.88 -3.73
C MET A 140 -16.23 -6.19 -4.38
N ARG A 141 -16.28 -7.01 -5.43
CA ARG A 141 -15.09 -7.40 -6.19
C ARG A 141 -14.64 -6.16 -6.93
N LEU A 142 -13.75 -5.40 -6.30
CA LEU A 142 -13.00 -4.33 -6.95
C LEU A 142 -12.40 -4.94 -8.22
N SER A 143 -12.72 -4.38 -9.38
CA SER A 143 -12.25 -4.88 -10.66
C SER A 143 -10.72 -4.88 -10.69
N TRP A 144 -10.13 -5.65 -11.62
CA TRP A 144 -8.67 -5.77 -11.72
C TRP A 144 -7.98 -4.41 -11.97
N LEU A 145 -8.67 -3.49 -12.64
CA LEU A 145 -8.23 -2.13 -12.99
C LEU A 145 -7.88 -1.25 -11.78
N PRO A 146 -8.79 -0.96 -10.83
CA PRO A 146 -8.47 -0.15 -9.64
C PRO A 146 -7.39 -0.80 -8.78
N ARG A 147 -7.30 -2.14 -8.76
CA ARG A 147 -6.26 -2.86 -8.03
C ARG A 147 -4.88 -2.70 -8.69
N ALA A 148 -4.82 -2.73 -10.02
CA ALA A 148 -3.61 -2.46 -10.80
C ALA A 148 -3.19 -0.98 -10.71
N LEU A 149 -4.14 -0.05 -10.78
CA LEU A 149 -3.90 1.39 -10.62
C LEU A 149 -3.37 1.72 -9.23
N ALA A 150 -3.92 1.13 -8.16
CA ALA A 150 -3.41 1.30 -6.81
C ALA A 150 -1.98 0.76 -6.66
N GLY A 151 -1.68 -0.39 -7.28
CA GLY A 151 -0.32 -0.94 -7.30
C GLY A 151 0.67 -0.07 -8.06
N LEU A 152 0.28 0.45 -9.23
CA LEU A 152 1.10 1.35 -10.02
C LEU A 152 1.33 2.68 -9.31
N ALA A 153 0.29 3.27 -8.71
CA ALA A 153 0.41 4.50 -7.93
C ALA A 153 1.34 4.32 -6.73
N ALA A 154 1.27 3.19 -6.03
CA ALA A 154 2.12 2.90 -4.88
C ALA A 154 3.61 2.80 -5.22
N VAL A 155 3.98 2.53 -6.48
CA VAL A 155 5.38 2.45 -6.94
C VAL A 155 5.83 3.72 -7.65
N LEU A 156 5.00 4.24 -8.56
CA LEU A 156 5.32 5.42 -9.36
C LEU A 156 5.42 6.69 -8.51
N LEU A 157 4.56 6.82 -7.51
CA LEU A 157 4.51 8.03 -6.67
C LEU A 157 5.78 8.23 -5.83
N PRO A 158 6.27 7.26 -5.06
CA PRO A 158 7.53 7.42 -4.33
C PRO A 158 8.74 7.53 -5.27
N ALA A 159 8.73 6.91 -6.45
CA ALA A 159 9.79 7.09 -7.45
C ALA A 159 9.81 8.51 -8.03
N ALA A 160 8.64 9.08 -8.33
CA ALA A 160 8.52 10.46 -8.79
C ALA A 160 8.96 11.46 -7.71
N LEU A 161 8.59 11.22 -6.45
CA LEU A 161 9.05 12.01 -5.31
C LEU A 161 10.57 11.93 -5.14
N LEU A 162 11.16 10.74 -5.23
CA LEU A 162 12.62 10.57 -5.19
C LEU A 162 13.31 11.41 -6.26
N ALA A 163 12.82 11.36 -7.50
CA ALA A 163 13.36 12.14 -8.61
C ALA A 163 13.23 13.65 -8.36
N ALA A 164 12.07 14.10 -7.87
CA ALA A 164 11.83 15.50 -7.52
C ALA A 164 12.80 15.98 -6.41
N TRP A 165 13.05 15.16 -5.40
CA TRP A 165 13.99 15.47 -4.34
C TRP A 165 15.44 15.56 -4.81
N ILE A 166 15.86 14.63 -5.68
CA ILE A 166 17.19 14.67 -6.28
C ILE A 166 17.35 15.93 -7.14
N ALA A 167 16.34 16.28 -7.94
CA ALA A 167 16.35 17.50 -8.72
C ALA A 167 16.48 18.74 -7.82
N LEU A 168 15.69 18.83 -6.74
CA LEU A 168 15.75 19.94 -5.78
C LEU A 168 17.11 20.05 -5.09
N ALA A 169 17.79 18.93 -4.83
CA ALA A 169 19.11 18.93 -4.21
C ALA A 169 20.21 19.48 -5.14
N ILE A 170 20.09 19.22 -6.45
CA ILE A 170 21.11 19.59 -7.46
C ILE A 170 20.88 21.01 -7.98
N LEU A 171 19.63 21.43 -8.11
CA LEU A 171 19.23 22.69 -8.71
C LEU A 171 19.95 23.95 -8.16
N PRO A 172 20.14 24.14 -6.83
CA PRO A 172 20.86 25.30 -6.32
C PRO A 172 22.37 25.32 -6.65
N TRP A 173 22.94 24.20 -7.08
CA TRP A 173 24.36 24.08 -7.45
C TRP A 173 24.59 24.06 -8.96
N ALA A 174 23.57 23.70 -9.74
CA ALA A 174 23.67 23.56 -11.19
C ALA A 174 23.47 24.88 -11.95
N VAL A 175 22.90 25.91 -11.33
CA VAL A 175 22.76 27.24 -11.93
C VAL A 175 24.10 27.98 -11.77
N PRO A 176 24.84 28.25 -12.86
CA PRO A 176 26.06 29.04 -12.78
C PRO A 176 25.70 30.48 -12.38
N LEU A 177 26.44 31.01 -11.41
CA LEU A 177 26.44 32.43 -11.07
C LEU A 177 26.73 33.27 -12.35
N PRO A 178 25.97 34.34 -12.62
CA PRO A 178 26.34 35.31 -13.66
C PRO A 178 27.64 36.06 -13.31
#